data_AF-A0A4Y8V152-F1
#
_entry.id   AF-A0A4Y8V152-F1
#
_cell.length_a   1.000
_cell.length_b   1.000
_cell.length_c   1.000
_cell.angle_alpha   90.00
_cell.angle_beta   90.00
_cell.angle_gamma   90.00
#
_symmetry.space_group_name_H-M   'P 1'
#
loop_
_entity.id
_entity.type
_entity.pdbx_description
1 polymer ?
#
loop_
_entity_poly.entity_id
_entity_poly.type
_entity_poly.pdbx_seq_one_letter_code
_entity_poly.pdbx_strand_id
1 'polypeptide(L)'
;MKKFSSMLLAVGFCVALPASAQTMIEGVYLSSSGENGRGGCTLEIKSLGKSPKYGDDLYALISSGEGACEWTAVGLAKNFGISAGMVSSGGMSGYVSAKWPFGPGGGRLEIASFELNGTPLNTVMFTKADAK
;
A
#
# COMPACT_ATOMS: atom_id res chain seq x y z
N MET A 1 -17.27 41.57 49.79
CA MET A 1 -18.13 40.99 48.71
C MET A 1 -17.78 41.76 47.44
N LYS A 2 -17.37 41.24 46.27
CA LYS A 2 -17.29 39.92 45.63
C LYS A 2 -16.01 39.95 44.76
N LYS A 3 -15.18 38.89 44.75
CA LYS A 3 -14.08 38.74 43.78
C LYS A 3 -14.62 37.95 42.57
N PHE A 4 -14.64 38.58 41.39
CA PHE A 4 -14.93 37.91 40.13
C PHE A 4 -13.68 37.13 39.70
N SER A 5 -13.73 35.80 39.83
CA SER A 5 -12.71 34.88 39.34
C SER A 5 -12.99 34.61 37.86
N SER A 6 -12.19 35.22 36.98
CA SER A 6 -12.25 35.00 35.53
C SER A 6 -11.58 33.66 35.21
N MET A 7 -12.39 32.67 34.81
CA MET A 7 -11.93 31.36 34.38
C MET A 7 -11.82 31.36 32.85
N LEU A 8 -10.59 31.54 32.35
CA LEU A 8 -10.26 31.41 30.93
C LEU A 8 -10.23 29.92 30.56
N LEU A 9 -11.25 29.45 29.83
CA LEU A 9 -11.24 28.15 29.16
C LEU A 9 -10.32 28.25 27.93
N ALA A 10 -9.13 27.64 28.00
CA ALA A 10 -8.30 27.41 26.83
C ALA A 10 -8.89 26.25 26.02
N VAL A 11 -9.64 26.55 24.96
CA VAL A 11 -10.04 25.57 23.95
C VAL A 11 -8.79 25.21 23.14
N GLY A 12 -8.14 24.12 23.54
CA GLY A 12 -7.01 23.54 22.80
C GLY A 12 -7.49 23.07 21.44
N PHE A 13 -7.08 23.79 20.40
CA PHE A 13 -7.29 23.42 19.00
C PHE A 13 -6.37 22.23 18.68
N CYS A 14 -6.86 21.00 18.90
CA CYS A 14 -6.21 19.79 18.41
C CYS A 14 -6.36 19.74 16.89
N VAL A 15 -5.41 20.32 16.17
CA VAL A 15 -5.23 20.06 14.73
C VAL A 15 -4.69 18.65 14.59
N ALA A 16 -5.59 17.67 14.42
CA ALA A 16 -5.19 16.36 13.95
C ALA A 16 -4.65 16.56 12.51
N LEU A 17 -3.35 16.37 12.32
CA LEU A 17 -2.72 16.31 11.00
C LEU A 17 -2.62 14.83 10.59
N PRO A 18 -3.51 14.30 9.73
CA PRO A 18 -3.29 12.99 9.11
C PRO A 18 -2.47 13.20 7.83
N ALA A 19 -1.16 13.41 7.94
CA ALA A 19 -0.32 13.70 6.76
C ALA A 19 0.95 12.85 6.63
N SER A 20 1.25 11.93 7.57
CA SER A 20 2.53 11.22 7.59
C SER A 20 2.49 9.74 7.16
N ALA A 21 1.31 9.15 6.95
CA ALA A 21 1.21 7.72 6.59
C ALA A 21 1.32 7.46 5.08
N GLN A 22 0.88 8.40 4.25
CA GLN A 22 0.83 8.25 2.78
C GLN A 22 2.21 8.09 2.14
N THR A 23 3.22 8.79 2.67
CA THR A 23 4.59 8.77 2.15
C THR A 23 5.34 7.46 2.41
N MET A 24 4.91 6.66 3.38
CA MET A 24 5.61 5.43 3.75
C MET A 24 5.28 4.26 2.82
N ILE A 25 4.06 4.22 2.28
CA ILE A 25 3.57 3.17 1.38
C ILE A 25 4.16 3.29 -0.03
N GLU A 26 4.27 4.51 -0.54
CA GLU A 26 4.78 4.78 -1.89
C GLU A 26 6.26 4.43 -2.03
N GLY A 27 6.64 4.03 -3.24
CA GLY A 27 8.03 3.78 -3.61
C GLY A 27 8.22 2.52 -4.43
N VAL A 28 9.49 2.17 -4.63
CA VAL A 28 9.93 0.99 -5.38
C VAL A 28 10.30 -0.12 -4.41
N TYR A 29 9.80 -1.31 -4.68
CA TYR A 29 10.08 -2.52 -3.92
C TYR A 29 10.67 -3.60 -4.82
N LEU A 30 11.59 -4.37 -4.28
CA LEU A 30 12.34 -5.41 -4.98
C LEU A 30 12.08 -6.77 -4.33
N SER A 31 11.77 -7.79 -5.12
CA SER A 31 11.72 -9.16 -4.63
C SER A 31 13.10 -9.81 -4.65
N SER A 32 13.28 -10.89 -3.89
CA SER A 32 14.48 -11.72 -4.01
C SER A 32 14.52 -12.34 -5.41
N SER A 33 15.70 -12.43 -6.02
CA SER A 33 15.89 -13.18 -7.25
C SER A 33 15.66 -14.68 -6.99
N GLY A 34 14.77 -15.32 -7.75
CA GLY A 34 14.57 -16.78 -7.73
C GLY A 34 13.36 -17.28 -6.95
N GLU A 35 12.65 -16.44 -6.18
CA GLU A 35 11.42 -16.85 -5.44
C GLU A 35 10.26 -17.23 -6.38
N ASN A 36 10.26 -16.78 -7.64
CA ASN A 36 9.27 -17.12 -8.66
C ASN A 36 9.81 -18.06 -9.76
N GLY A 37 10.98 -18.67 -9.57
CA GLY A 37 11.64 -19.51 -10.59
C GLY A 37 12.16 -18.73 -11.82
N ARG A 38 12.06 -17.40 -11.81
CA ARG A 38 12.60 -16.43 -12.78
C ARG A 38 13.13 -15.20 -12.02
N GLY A 39 13.79 -14.27 -12.71
CA GLY A 39 14.47 -13.11 -12.12
C GLY A 39 13.64 -12.29 -11.11
N GLY A 40 14.30 -11.42 -10.34
CA GLY A 40 13.62 -10.60 -9.32
C GLY A 40 12.57 -9.67 -9.94
N CYS A 41 11.41 -9.54 -9.29
CA CYS A 41 10.36 -8.61 -9.67
C CYS A 41 10.63 -7.22 -9.06
N THR A 42 10.28 -6.17 -9.80
CA THR A 42 10.25 -4.79 -9.31
C THR A 42 8.81 -4.32 -9.23
N LEU A 43 8.38 -3.88 -8.05
CA LEU A 43 7.05 -3.38 -7.78
C LEU A 43 7.10 -1.89 -7.45
N GLU A 44 6.37 -1.09 -8.19
CA GLU A 44 6.22 0.34 -7.94
C GLU A 44 4.82 0.64 -7.40
N ILE A 45 4.74 1.34 -6.27
CA ILE A 45 3.48 1.76 -5.65
C ILE A 45 3.37 3.29 -5.72
N LYS A 46 2.29 3.77 -6.36
CA LYS A 46 1.99 5.19 -6.56
C LYS A 46 0.60 5.53 -6.06
N SER A 47 0.44 6.62 -5.32
CA SER A 47 -0.89 7.18 -5.07
C SER A 47 -1.49 7.70 -6.37
N LEU A 48 -2.80 7.46 -6.54
CA LEU A 48 -3.58 7.99 -7.66
C LEU A 48 -4.21 9.36 -7.34
N GLY A 49 -3.78 10.02 -6.27
CA GLY A 49 -4.16 11.39 -5.94
C GLY A 49 -5.17 11.49 -4.80
N LYS A 50 -6.02 12.53 -4.82
CA LYS A 50 -6.88 12.89 -3.69
C LYS A 50 -7.81 11.74 -3.33
N SER A 51 -7.68 11.28 -2.08
CA SER A 51 -8.63 10.39 -1.43
C SER A 51 -10.05 10.94 -1.64
N PRO A 52 -11.02 10.09 -2.00
CA PRO A 52 -12.40 10.54 -2.15
C PRO A 52 -12.88 11.19 -0.84
N LYS A 53 -13.81 12.16 -0.95
CA LYS A 53 -14.41 12.86 0.21
C LYS A 53 -14.87 11.89 1.31
N TYR A 54 -15.28 10.69 0.89
CA TYR A 54 -15.51 9.54 1.74
C TYR A 54 -14.83 8.33 1.09
N GLY A 55 -13.79 7.80 1.73
CA GLY A 55 -13.16 6.56 1.31
C GLY A 55 -11.66 6.49 1.62
N ASP A 56 -11.12 5.30 1.39
CA ASP A 56 -9.73 4.95 1.60
C ASP A 56 -8.84 5.46 0.45
N ASP A 57 -7.53 5.57 0.69
CA ASP A 57 -6.57 6.05 -0.31
C ASP A 57 -6.45 5.09 -1.50
N LEU A 58 -6.35 5.64 -2.72
CA LEU A 58 -6.23 4.86 -3.95
C LEU A 58 -4.78 4.76 -4.40
N TYR A 59 -4.34 3.54 -4.71
CA TYR A 59 -2.98 3.26 -5.15
C TYR A 59 -2.97 2.43 -6.44
N ALA A 60 -2.03 2.76 -7.32
CA ALA A 60 -1.60 1.91 -8.42
C ALA A 60 -0.38 1.10 -7.99
N LEU A 61 -0.41 -0.19 -8.32
CA LEU A 61 0.67 -1.14 -8.13
C LEU A 61 1.09 -1.62 -9.50
N ILE A 62 2.34 -1.34 -9.89
CA ILE A 62 2.88 -1.70 -11.19
C ILE A 62 4.04 -2.66 -10.93
N SER A 63 3.83 -3.92 -11.27
CA SER A 63 4.88 -4.95 -11.18
C SER A 63 5.48 -5.18 -12.56
N SER A 64 6.81 -5.21 -12.59
CA SER A 64 7.64 -5.39 -13.78
C SER A 64 8.73 -6.42 -13.51
N GLY A 65 9.23 -7.04 -14.58
CA GLY A 65 10.21 -8.13 -14.52
C GLY A 65 9.95 -9.11 -15.65
N GLU A 66 10.26 -10.39 -15.44
CA GLU A 66 10.01 -11.42 -16.45
C GLU A 66 8.79 -12.29 -16.09
N GLY A 67 7.94 -12.59 -17.07
CA GLY A 67 6.84 -13.55 -16.93
C GLY A 67 5.84 -13.17 -15.85
N ALA A 68 5.80 -13.94 -14.75
CA ALA A 68 4.84 -13.76 -13.66
C ALA A 68 4.95 -12.42 -12.90
N CYS A 69 6.05 -11.68 -13.12
CA CYS A 69 6.22 -10.34 -12.54
C CYS A 69 5.47 -9.24 -13.28
N GLU A 70 4.93 -9.47 -14.48
CA GLU A 70 4.33 -8.41 -15.30
C GLU A 70 2.82 -8.28 -15.06
N TRP A 71 2.44 -7.32 -14.23
CA TRP A 71 1.03 -7.02 -13.98
C TRP A 71 0.85 -5.60 -13.44
N THR A 72 -0.34 -5.06 -13.65
CA THR A 72 -0.75 -3.77 -13.08
C THR A 72 -2.00 -3.99 -12.24
N ALA A 73 -2.10 -3.31 -11.10
CA ALA A 73 -3.25 -3.36 -10.24
C ALA A 73 -3.61 -1.98 -9.70
N VAL A 74 -4.90 -1.77 -9.42
CA VAL A 74 -5.41 -0.55 -8.78
C VAL A 74 -6.30 -0.94 -7.62
N GLY A 75 -6.05 -0.34 -6.46
CA GLY A 75 -6.72 -0.74 -5.22
C GLY A 75 -6.80 0.33 -4.16
N LEU A 76 -7.52 -0.02 -3.10
CA LEU A 76 -7.75 0.82 -1.94
C LEU A 76 -6.86 0.37 -0.78
N ALA A 77 -6.23 1.34 -0.11
CA ALA A 77 -5.41 1.09 1.06
C ALA A 77 -6.19 1.26 2.36
N LYS A 78 -6.26 0.20 3.16
CA LYS A 78 -6.87 0.23 4.49
C LYS A 78 -6.03 -0.58 5.47
N ASN A 79 -5.83 -0.06 6.68
CA ASN A 79 -5.16 -0.77 7.78
C ASN A 79 -3.84 -1.45 7.38
N PHE A 80 -2.93 -0.72 6.72
CA PHE A 80 -1.63 -1.25 6.27
C PHE A 80 -1.74 -2.44 5.30
N GLY A 81 -2.79 -2.47 4.49
CA GLY A 81 -2.88 -3.33 3.33
C GLY A 81 -3.56 -2.63 2.17
N ILE A 82 -3.28 -3.09 0.95
CA ILE A 82 -3.98 -2.68 -0.26
C ILE A 82 -4.70 -3.89 -0.83
N SER A 83 -5.98 -3.72 -1.12
CA SER A 83 -6.74 -4.70 -1.90
C SER A 83 -7.00 -4.11 -3.28
N ALA A 84 -6.50 -4.77 -4.32
CA ALA A 84 -6.51 -4.25 -5.68
C ALA A 84 -7.01 -5.29 -6.69
N GLY A 85 -7.69 -4.82 -7.74
CA GLY A 85 -7.92 -5.62 -8.94
C GLY A 85 -6.68 -5.58 -9.82
N MET A 86 -6.23 -6.74 -10.31
CA MET A 86 -5.04 -6.87 -11.16
C MET A 86 -5.38 -7.28 -12.59
N VAL A 87 -4.52 -6.88 -13.52
CA VAL A 87 -4.45 -7.36 -14.90
C VAL A 87 -2.99 -7.66 -15.22
N SER A 88 -2.71 -8.90 -15.62
CA SER A 88 -1.38 -9.33 -16.07
C SER A 88 -1.11 -8.94 -17.53
N SER A 89 0.15 -8.90 -17.94
CA SER A 89 0.53 -8.66 -19.35
C SER A 89 -0.05 -9.71 -20.31
N GLY A 90 -0.29 -10.94 -19.83
CA GLY A 90 -0.98 -12.00 -20.55
C GLY A 90 -2.50 -11.84 -20.66
N GLY A 91 -3.07 -10.74 -20.17
CA GLY A 91 -4.52 -10.47 -20.23
C GLY A 91 -5.36 -11.19 -19.18
N MET A 92 -4.74 -11.96 -18.27
CA MET A 92 -5.47 -12.56 -17.14
C MET A 92 -5.78 -11.49 -16.10
N SER A 93 -7.04 -11.46 -15.64
CA SER A 93 -7.49 -10.61 -14.55
C SER A 93 -7.62 -11.39 -13.25
N GLY A 94 -7.49 -10.69 -12.12
CA GLY A 94 -7.54 -11.29 -10.80
C GLY A 94 -7.56 -10.24 -9.71
N TYR A 95 -7.17 -10.65 -8.51
CA TYR A 95 -7.02 -9.77 -7.35
C TYR A 95 -5.62 -9.88 -6.77
N VAL A 96 -5.11 -8.78 -6.23
CA VAL A 96 -3.90 -8.80 -5.38
C VAL A 96 -4.20 -8.19 -4.02
N SER A 97 -3.62 -8.78 -2.99
CA SER A 97 -3.58 -8.25 -1.64
C SER A 97 -2.15 -7.93 -1.28
N ALA A 98 -1.87 -6.65 -1.08
CA ALA A 98 -0.60 -6.15 -0.57
C ALA A 98 -0.72 -5.95 0.93
N LYS A 99 0.20 -6.47 1.74
CA LYS A 99 0.18 -6.33 3.20
C LYS A 99 1.57 -6.01 3.73
N TRP A 100 1.64 -5.08 4.67
CA TRP A 100 2.87 -4.83 5.43
C TRP A 100 2.74 -5.53 6.79
N PRO A 101 3.41 -6.68 7.02
CA PRO A 101 3.23 -7.48 8.24
C PRO A 101 3.61 -6.74 9.53
N PHE A 102 4.55 -5.80 9.42
CA PHE A 102 5.02 -4.96 10.53
C PHE A 102 4.69 -3.48 10.33
N GLY A 103 3.75 -3.18 9.42
CA GLY A 103 3.42 -1.83 9.00
C GLY A 103 4.39 -1.25 7.95
N PRO A 104 4.00 -0.15 7.28
CA PRO A 104 4.70 0.40 6.11
C PRO A 104 6.11 0.94 6.43
N GLY A 105 6.38 1.28 7.70
CA GLY A 105 7.71 1.69 8.15
C GLY A 105 8.76 0.56 8.15
N GLY A 106 8.32 -0.71 8.15
CA GLY A 106 9.23 -1.86 8.18
C GLY A 106 9.85 -2.22 6.83
N GLY A 107 9.49 -1.52 5.75
CA GLY A 107 10.04 -1.72 4.39
C GLY A 107 9.70 -3.06 3.72
N ARG A 108 9.15 -4.03 4.46
CA ARG A 108 8.77 -5.36 3.96
C ARG A 108 7.31 -5.40 3.55
N LEU A 109 7.05 -5.90 2.34
CA LEU A 109 5.75 -5.97 1.71
C LEU A 109 5.50 -7.40 1.22
N GLU A 110 4.33 -7.93 1.52
CA GLU A 110 3.86 -9.22 1.02
C GLU A 110 2.75 -8.98 -0.01
N ILE A 111 2.90 -9.53 -1.21
CA ILE A 111 1.87 -9.54 -2.25
C ILE A 111 1.36 -10.95 -2.42
N ALA A 112 0.08 -11.17 -2.18
CA ALA A 112 -0.62 -12.39 -2.56
C ALA A 112 -1.54 -12.11 -3.76
N SER A 113 -1.47 -12.93 -4.80
CA SER A 113 -2.37 -12.83 -5.96
C SER A 113 -3.37 -13.97 -5.99
N PHE A 114 -4.54 -13.68 -6.55
CA PHE A 114 -5.69 -14.58 -6.61
C PHE A 114 -6.35 -14.48 -7.99
N GLU A 115 -6.90 -15.58 -8.46
CA GLU A 115 -7.82 -15.57 -9.59
C GLU A 115 -9.14 -14.89 -9.23
N LEU A 116 -9.98 -14.61 -10.23
CA LEU A 116 -11.31 -14.05 -10.03
C LEU A 116 -12.23 -14.93 -9.15
N ASN A 117 -11.99 -16.24 -9.11
CA ASN A 117 -12.72 -17.20 -8.28
C ASN A 117 -12.20 -17.24 -6.82
N GLY A 118 -11.15 -16.47 -6.49
CA GLY A 118 -10.52 -16.45 -5.17
C GLY A 118 -9.43 -17.51 -4.94
N THR A 119 -9.09 -18.32 -5.95
CA THR A 119 -8.01 -19.31 -5.85
C THR A 119 -6.66 -18.59 -5.75
N PRO A 120 -5.82 -18.90 -4.75
CA PRO A 120 -4.50 -18.29 -4.64
C PRO A 120 -3.59 -18.74 -5.77
N LEU A 121 -2.90 -17.79 -6.41
CA LEU A 121 -1.96 -18.04 -7.50
C LEU A 121 -0.53 -18.07 -6.98
N ASN A 122 -0.09 -16.98 -6.37
CA ASN A 122 1.25 -16.88 -5.80
C ASN A 122 1.29 -15.91 -4.61
N THR A 123 2.38 -15.99 -3.85
CA THR A 123 2.70 -15.02 -2.82
C THR A 123 4.18 -14.66 -2.93
N VAL A 124 4.47 -13.37 -3.01
CA VAL A 124 5.81 -12.85 -3.27
C VAL A 124 6.16 -11.81 -2.22
N MET A 125 7.37 -11.91 -1.70
CA MET A 125 7.91 -10.97 -0.72
C MET A 125 8.73 -9.89 -1.42
N PHE A 126 8.52 -8.65 -1.02
CA PHE A 126 9.16 -7.48 -1.56
C PHE A 126 9.78 -6.66 -0.42
N THR A 127 10.91 -6.02 -0.70
CA THR A 127 11.59 -5.10 0.22
C THR A 127 11.76 -3.74 -0.45
N LYS A 128 11.44 -2.65 0.26
CA LYS A 128 11.57 -1.29 -0.25
C LYS A 128 13.03 -1.01 -0.61
N ALA A 129 13.28 -0.47 -1.80
CA ALA A 129 14.63 -0.25 -2.31
C ALA A 129 15.44 0.73 -1.44
N ASP A 130 14.79 1.74 -0.86
CA ASP A 130 15.41 2.76 -0.01
C ASP A 130 15.67 2.28 1.44
N ALA A 131 15.25 1.06 1.80
CA ALA A 131 15.47 0.49 3.13
C ALA A 131 16.78 -0.34 3.21
N LYS A 132 17.63 -0.26 2.19
CA LYS A 132 18.87 -1.03 2.06
C LYS A 132 20.11 -0.21 2.36
#